data_AF-A0A0L7QIT6-F1
#
_entry.id   AF-A0A0L7QIT6-F1
#
_cell.length_a   1.000
_cell.length_b   1.000
_cell.length_c   1.000
_cell.angle_alpha   90.00
_cell.angle_beta   90.00
_cell.angle_gamma   90.00
#
_symmetry.space_group_name_H-M   'P 1'
#
loop_
_entity.id
_entity.type
_entity.pdbx_description
1 polymer ?
#
loop_
_entity_poly.entity_id
_entity_poly.type
_entity_poly.pdbx_seq_one_letter_code
_entity_poly.pdbx_strand_id
1 'polypeptide(L)'
;MSRRRKLRGKFDRNRVLDHKTVKHLTGDFREFGTVAARPHYGSPRTGRSMENIRSVRDSVEQEPKTSVSHRAQEFSVSSTILHNILTTRCEISYHVRWTSWVWKTCGSNMRYNF
;
A
#
# COMPACT_ATOMS: atom_id res chain seq x y z
N MET A 1 -39.41 18.27 -4.48
CA MET A 1 -39.63 16.80 -4.38
C MET A 1 -38.34 16.09 -3.99
N SER A 2 -38.33 15.24 -2.95
CA SER A 2 -37.12 14.53 -2.49
C SER A 2 -36.72 13.38 -3.45
N ARG A 3 -35.44 13.30 -3.80
CA ARG A 3 -34.86 12.30 -4.74
C ARG A 3 -35.20 10.85 -4.37
N ARG A 4 -35.37 10.55 -3.08
CA ARG A 4 -35.72 9.21 -2.57
C ARG A 4 -37.11 8.72 -3.01
N ARG A 5 -38.09 9.61 -3.16
CA ARG A 5 -39.45 9.22 -3.58
C ARG A 5 -39.49 8.70 -5.02
N LYS A 6 -38.66 9.26 -5.92
CA LYS A 6 -38.56 8.81 -7.31
C LYS A 6 -37.90 7.44 -7.45
N LEU A 7 -36.98 7.09 -6.54
CA LEU A 7 -36.25 5.82 -6.56
C LEU A 7 -37.03 4.64 -5.97
N ARG A 8 -37.92 4.90 -4.99
CA ARG A 8 -38.78 3.88 -4.38
C ARG A 8 -39.77 3.21 -5.34
N GLY A 9 -40.12 3.87 -6.45
CA GLY A 9 -40.98 3.29 -7.49
C GLY A 9 -40.24 2.40 -8.49
N LYS A 10 -38.90 2.41 -8.50
CA LYS A 10 -38.07 1.65 -9.44
C LYS A 10 -37.26 0.53 -8.79
N PHE A 11 -37.05 0.56 -7.47
CA PHE A 11 -36.24 -0.42 -6.73
C PHE A 11 -36.97 -0.86 -5.46
N ASP A 12 -36.92 -2.17 -5.16
CA ASP A 12 -37.50 -2.75 -3.95
C ASP A 12 -37.03 -2.03 -2.67
N ARG A 13 -37.88 -2.00 -1.65
CA ARG A 13 -37.65 -1.24 -0.40
C ARG A 13 -36.29 -1.54 0.26
N ASN A 14 -35.77 -2.75 0.09
CA ASN A 14 -34.49 -3.21 0.64
C ASN A 14 -33.27 -2.89 -0.24
N ARG A 15 -33.47 -2.39 -1.47
CA ARG A 15 -32.44 -1.97 -2.42
C ARG A 15 -32.32 -0.44 -2.56
N VAL A 16 -33.14 0.33 -1.83
CA VAL A 16 -33.10 1.79 -1.87
C VAL A 16 -32.03 2.30 -0.92
N LEU A 17 -30.99 2.94 -1.49
CA LEU A 17 -29.92 3.61 -0.75
C LEU A 17 -30.49 4.60 0.28
N ASP A 18 -29.80 4.72 1.41
CA ASP A 18 -30.18 5.69 2.44
C ASP A 18 -30.08 7.13 1.91
N HIS A 19 -30.91 8.02 2.46
CA HIS A 19 -30.92 9.44 2.08
C HIS A 19 -29.55 10.10 2.27
N LYS A 20 -28.82 9.73 3.33
CA LYS A 20 -27.45 10.24 3.56
C LYS A 20 -26.53 9.78 2.43
N THR A 21 -26.58 8.50 2.08
CA THR A 21 -25.77 7.94 0.98
C THR A 21 -26.06 8.63 -0.35
N VAL A 22 -27.33 8.85 -0.70
CA VAL A 22 -27.70 9.59 -1.93
C VAL A 22 -27.18 11.03 -1.91
N LYS A 23 -27.22 11.70 -0.75
CA LYS A 23 -26.68 13.04 -0.59
C LYS A 23 -25.15 13.05 -0.77
N HIS A 24 -24.43 12.11 -0.17
CA HIS A 24 -22.98 11.96 -0.31
C HIS A 24 -22.60 11.70 -1.77
N LEU A 25 -23.21 10.71 -2.42
CA LEU A 25 -22.94 10.41 -3.84
C LEU A 25 -23.24 11.61 -4.75
N THR A 26 -24.29 12.38 -4.48
CA THR A 26 -24.56 13.59 -5.28
C THR A 26 -23.53 14.69 -5.00
N GLY A 27 -23.01 14.79 -3.78
CA GLY A 27 -21.92 15.70 -3.44
C GLY A 27 -20.63 15.31 -4.16
N ASP A 28 -20.26 14.03 -4.06
CA ASP A 28 -19.08 13.47 -4.72
C ASP A 28 -19.14 13.68 -6.24
N PHE A 29 -20.30 13.45 -6.86
CA PHE A 29 -20.47 13.69 -8.29
C PHE A 29 -20.32 15.18 -8.68
N ARG A 30 -20.79 16.11 -7.84
CA ARG A 30 -20.68 17.55 -8.11
C ARG A 30 -19.25 18.06 -7.93
N GLU A 31 -18.54 17.51 -6.96
CA GLU A 31 -17.19 17.96 -6.59
C GLU A 31 -16.11 17.28 -7.45
N PHE A 32 -16.21 15.98 -7.68
CA PHE A 32 -15.18 15.17 -8.34
C PHE A 32 -15.62 14.63 -9.71
N GLY A 33 -16.88 14.83 -10.13
CA GLY A 33 -17.40 14.29 -11.38
C GLY A 33 -17.63 12.78 -11.39
N THR A 34 -17.44 12.10 -10.25
CA THR A 34 -17.54 10.64 -10.14
C THR A 34 -18.22 10.22 -8.84
N VAL A 35 -18.86 9.05 -8.89
CA VAL A 35 -19.47 8.36 -7.74
C VAL A 35 -18.72 7.05 -7.41
N ALA A 36 -17.57 6.83 -8.05
CA ALA A 36 -16.74 5.65 -7.79
C ALA A 36 -16.28 5.63 -6.33
N ALA A 37 -16.20 4.44 -5.74
CA ALA A 37 -15.72 4.27 -4.39
C ALA A 37 -14.29 4.81 -4.28
N ARG A 38 -14.06 5.69 -3.29
CA ARG A 38 -12.71 6.20 -3.01
C ARG A 38 -11.84 5.04 -2.51
N PRO A 39 -10.53 5.05 -2.79
CA PRO A 39 -9.60 4.12 -2.17
C PRO A 39 -9.75 4.19 -0.65
N HIS A 40 -9.86 3.05 0.01
CA HIS A 40 -9.83 3.02 1.46
C HIS A 40 -8.44 3.45 1.95
N TYR A 41 -8.37 4.62 2.59
CA TYR A 41 -7.17 5.06 3.30
C TYR A 41 -7.08 4.28 4.62
N GLY A 42 -6.34 3.17 4.60
CA GLY A 42 -5.96 2.47 5.83
C GLY A 42 -4.97 3.29 6.67
N SER A 43 -4.60 2.77 7.86
CA SER A 43 -3.62 3.42 8.72
C SER A 43 -2.28 3.63 7.99
N PRO A 44 -1.67 4.83 8.06
CA PRO A 44 -0.37 5.08 7.47
C PRO A 44 0.67 4.14 8.07
N ARG A 45 1.43 3.47 7.21
CA ARG A 45 2.45 2.49 7.63
C ARG A 45 3.77 3.21 7.92
N THR A 46 3.87 3.83 9.09
CA THR A 46 5.05 4.62 9.53
C THR A 46 6.36 3.84 9.46
N GLY A 47 6.34 2.56 9.83
CA GLY A 47 7.54 1.70 9.78
C GLY A 47 8.12 1.51 8.38
N ARG A 48 7.33 1.71 7.31
CA ARG A 48 7.75 1.61 5.90
C ARG A 48 7.83 2.99 5.24
N SER A 49 8.17 4.03 6.00
CA SER A 49 8.42 5.36 5.45
C SER A 49 9.52 5.29 4.38
N MET A 50 9.52 6.25 3.44
CA MET A 50 10.57 6.28 2.42
C MET A 50 11.97 6.51 3.00
N GLU A 51 12.05 7.21 4.12
CA GLU A 51 13.29 7.38 4.88
C GLU A 51 13.82 6.04 5.38
N ASN A 52 12.99 5.26 6.09
CA ASN A 52 13.39 3.94 6.59
C ASN A 52 13.79 2.99 5.45
N ILE A 53 13.07 3.04 4.32
CA ILE A 53 13.40 2.21 3.15
C ILE A 53 14.79 2.57 2.61
N ARG A 54 15.13 3.86 2.54
CA ARG A 54 16.45 4.32 2.07
C ARG A 54 17.55 3.89 3.04
N SER A 55 17.40 4.17 4.34
CA SER A 55 18.42 3.80 5.33
C SER A 55 18.66 2.30 5.41
N VAL A 56 17.60 1.49 5.30
CA VAL A 56 17.71 0.03 5.24
C VAL A 56 18.44 -0.42 3.97
N ARG A 57 18.15 0.19 2.82
CA ARG A 57 18.85 -0.11 1.56
C ARG A 57 20.34 0.21 1.65
N ASP A 58 20.69 1.39 2.14
CA ASP A 58 22.09 1.83 2.28
C ASP A 58 22.86 0.89 3.23
N SER A 59 22.23 0.50 4.35
CA SER A 59 22.81 -0.47 5.27
C SER A 59 23.01 -1.85 4.63
N VAL A 60 22.12 -2.30 3.74
CA VAL A 60 22.31 -3.59 3.02
C VAL A 60 23.47 -3.52 2.05
N GLU A 61 23.64 -2.38 1.39
CA GLU A 61 24.73 -2.14 0.45
C GLU A 61 26.09 -2.12 1.16
N GLN A 62 26.17 -1.49 2.33
CA GLN A 62 27.41 -1.41 3.11
C GLN A 62 27.78 -2.76 3.76
N GLU A 63 26.81 -3.48 4.32
CA GLU A 63 27.09 -4.68 5.13
C GLU A 63 26.20 -5.89 4.79
N PRO A 64 26.28 -6.45 3.57
CA PRO A 64 25.30 -7.42 3.06
C PRO A 64 25.21 -8.73 3.87
N LYS A 65 26.17 -9.02 4.74
CA LYS A 65 26.22 -10.23 5.58
C LYS A 65 25.45 -10.10 6.90
N THR A 66 25.06 -8.88 7.30
CA THR A 66 24.38 -8.62 8.56
C THR A 66 22.96 -9.20 8.53
N SER A 67 22.61 -9.98 9.55
CA SER A 67 21.32 -10.66 9.63
C SER A 67 20.15 -9.67 9.76
N VAL A 68 18.96 -10.12 9.33
CA VAL A 68 17.71 -9.32 9.43
C VAL A 68 17.40 -8.97 10.89
N SER A 69 17.60 -9.89 11.85
CA SER A 69 17.37 -9.58 13.27
C SER A 69 18.31 -8.51 13.81
N HIS A 70 19.60 -8.56 13.44
CA HIS A 70 20.58 -7.58 13.91
C HIS A 70 20.25 -6.19 13.36
N ARG A 71 19.95 -6.09 12.06
CA ARG A 71 19.49 -4.85 11.43
C ARG A 71 18.19 -4.33 12.05
N ALA A 72 17.25 -5.22 12.36
CA ALA A 72 15.98 -4.81 12.96
C ALA A 72 16.19 -4.13 14.33
N GLN A 73 17.16 -4.63 15.10
CA GLN A 73 17.59 -4.03 16.36
C GLN A 73 18.23 -2.65 16.15
N GLU A 74 19.15 -2.51 15.19
CA GLU A 74 19.79 -1.22 14.85
C GLU A 74 18.76 -0.14 14.48
N PHE A 75 17.80 -0.51 13.62
CA PHE A 75 16.76 0.41 13.15
C PHE A 75 15.58 0.55 14.13
N SER A 76 15.61 -0.14 15.28
CA SER A 76 14.51 -0.16 16.27
C SER A 76 13.14 -0.47 15.64
N VAL A 77 13.11 -1.36 14.65
CA VAL A 77 11.90 -1.81 13.96
C VAL A 77 11.70 -3.30 14.20
N SER A 78 10.45 -3.77 14.11
CA SER A 78 10.21 -5.21 14.16
C SER A 78 10.87 -5.93 12.98
N SER A 79 11.39 -7.14 13.20
CA SER A 79 11.96 -7.99 12.14
C SER A 79 10.98 -8.22 10.99
N THR A 80 9.68 -8.30 11.28
CA THR A 80 8.62 -8.42 10.27
C THR A 80 8.50 -7.18 9.38
N ILE A 81 8.65 -5.97 9.94
CA ILE A 81 8.66 -4.74 9.13
C ILE A 81 9.89 -4.72 8.24
N LEU A 82 11.06 -5.03 8.81
CA LEU A 82 12.31 -5.03 8.06
C LEU A 82 12.29 -6.06 6.92
N HIS A 83 11.84 -7.28 7.20
CA HIS A 83 11.60 -8.30 6.17
C HIS A 83 10.69 -7.73 5.07
N ASN A 84 9.51 -7.22 5.40
CA ASN A 84 8.62 -6.67 4.37
C ASN A 84 9.24 -5.51 3.56
N ILE A 85 10.06 -4.65 4.17
CA ILE A 85 10.79 -3.61 3.42
C ILE A 85 11.73 -4.27 2.42
N LEU A 86 12.54 -5.22 2.89
CA LEU A 86 13.55 -5.84 2.05
C LEU A 86 12.94 -6.67 0.89
N THR A 87 11.81 -7.38 1.11
CA THR A 87 11.17 -8.22 0.06
C THR A 87 10.30 -7.39 -0.87
N THR A 88 9.51 -6.47 -0.32
CA THR A 88 8.46 -5.78 -1.09
C THR A 88 8.94 -4.45 -1.68
N ARG A 89 9.96 -3.81 -1.10
CA ARG A 89 10.39 -2.46 -1.50
C ARG A 89 11.80 -2.41 -2.07
N CYS A 90 12.67 -3.31 -1.62
CA CYS A 90 14.02 -3.42 -2.15
C CYS A 90 14.18 -4.57 -3.16
N GLU A 91 13.18 -5.45 -3.30
CA GLU A 91 13.25 -6.66 -4.15
C GLU A 91 14.49 -7.54 -3.86
N ILE A 92 15.03 -7.42 -2.64
CA ILE A 92 16.19 -8.21 -2.21
C ILE A 92 15.64 -9.55 -1.74
N SER A 93 15.95 -10.62 -2.47
CA SER A 93 15.68 -11.98 -2.02
C SER A 93 16.77 -12.39 -1.04
N TYR A 94 16.50 -12.32 0.26
CA TYR A 94 17.35 -12.93 1.30
C TYR A 94 17.07 -14.43 1.35
N HIS A 95 17.47 -15.12 0.28
CA HIS A 95 17.83 -16.51 0.42
C HIS A 95 19.19 -16.55 1.13
N VAL A 96 19.16 -16.93 2.41
CA VAL A 96 20.35 -17.23 3.20
C VAL A 96 21.00 -18.47 2.59
N ARG A 97 21.75 -18.30 1.50
CA ARG A 97 22.68 -19.31 1.00
C ARG A 97 23.88 -18.58 0.43
N TRP A 98 25.00 -18.89 1.08
CA TRP A 98 26.35 -18.48 0.74
C TRP A 98 26.61 -18.53 -0.77
N THR A 99 27.45 -17.59 -1.22
CA THR A 99 28.01 -17.42 -2.56
C THR A 99 27.19 -16.54 -3.51
N SER A 100 27.73 -15.33 -3.70
CA SER A 100 27.84 -14.56 -4.93
C SER A 100 26.61 -14.45 -5.85
N TRP A 101 26.27 -13.20 -6.19
CA TRP A 101 25.31 -12.75 -7.22
C TRP A 101 23.84 -12.55 -6.81
N VAL A 102 23.51 -11.38 -6.25
CA VAL A 102 22.25 -10.67 -6.57
C VAL A 102 22.47 -9.16 -6.49
N TRP A 103 23.32 -8.62 -7.38
CA TRP A 103 23.23 -7.23 -7.80
C TRP A 103 22.49 -7.21 -9.13
N LYS A 104 21.16 -7.36 -9.10
CA LYS A 104 20.34 -6.93 -10.23
C LYS A 104 19.14 -6.16 -9.69
N THR A 105 19.11 -4.91 -10.16
CA THR A 105 17.96 -4.02 -10.30
C THR A 105 17.34 -3.44 -9.02
N CYS A 106 18.08 -2.58 -8.34
CA CYS A 106 17.46 -1.39 -7.74
C CYS A 106 17.69 -0.17 -8.64
N GLY A 107 17.01 -0.16 -9.78
CA GLY A 107 17.01 0.97 -10.72
C GLY A 107 16.39 0.59 -12.04
N SER A 108 15.25 1.20 -12.35
CA SER A 108 14.52 1.17 -13.63
C SER A 108 13.47 0.07 -13.80
N ASN A 109 12.24 0.42 -13.44
CA ASN A 109 11.06 0.32 -14.30
C ASN A 109 11.01 -0.90 -15.24
N MET A 110 10.47 -2.03 -14.79
CA MET A 110 10.13 -3.13 -15.70
C MET A 110 8.66 -3.54 -15.49
N ARG A 111 7.82 -3.07 -16.41
CA ARG A 111 6.45 -3.57 -16.63
C ARG A 111 6.58 -5.02 -17.08
N TYR A 112 5.96 -5.94 -16.35
CA TYR A 112 5.65 -7.27 -16.88
C TYR A 112 4.27 -7.19 -17.54
N ASN A 113 4.23 -7.27 -18.87
CA ASN A 113 3.05 -7.77 -19.56
C ASN A 113 3.10 -9.30 -19.52
N PHE A 114 1.92 -9.88 -19.29
CA PHE A 114 1.66 -11.32 -19.16
C PHE A 114 2.20 -12.15 -20.34
#